data_AF-A0A3Q1GSY5-F1
#
_entry.id   AF-A0A3Q1GSY5-F1
#
_cell.length_a   1.000
_cell.length_b   1.000
_cell.length_c   1.000
_cell.angle_alpha   90.00
_cell.angle_beta   90.00
_cell.angle_gamma   90.00
#
_symmetry.space_group_name_H-M   'P 1'
#
loop_
_entity.id
_entity.type
_entity.pdbx_description
1 polymer ?
#
loop_
_entity_poly.entity_id
_entity_poly.type
_entity_poly.pdbx_seq_one_letter_code
_entity_poly.pdbx_strand_id
1 'polypeptide(L)'
;ESYIENGGICETIIRTVEGLLPKDRTEETVAEALKKACRILPSGIRKVCDTIFGKYFKQIVDLLLDNAAPRIICKAIRMCKTHRKAFGGESVQL
;
A
#
# COMPACT_ATOMS: atom_id res chain seq x y z
N GLU A 1 6.82 -20.02 15.27
CA GLU A 1 6.40 -18.63 15.57
C GLU A 1 6.44 -17.73 14.33
N SER A 2 5.46 -16.81 14.24
CA SER A 2 5.53 -15.46 13.64
C SER A 2 5.72 -15.29 12.12
N TYR A 3 4.64 -15.56 11.36
CA TYR A 3 4.44 -15.17 9.96
C TYR A 3 4.28 -13.64 9.81
N ILE A 4 5.38 -12.92 9.59
CA ILE A 4 5.33 -11.58 8.97
C ILE A 4 6.14 -11.68 7.69
N GLU A 5 5.56 -12.31 6.67
CA GLU A 5 6.09 -12.24 5.32
C GLU A 5 5.66 -10.92 4.67
N ASN A 6 6.54 -10.37 3.82
CA ASN A 6 6.58 -9.03 3.26
C ASN A 6 5.28 -8.42 2.66
N GLY A 7 4.15 -9.14 2.61
CA GLY A 7 2.81 -8.57 2.46
C GLY A 7 2.37 -7.70 3.64
N GLY A 8 2.98 -7.89 4.82
CA GLY A 8 2.68 -7.11 6.03
C GLY A 8 2.98 -5.62 5.89
N ILE A 9 4.09 -5.22 5.25
CA ILE A 9 4.51 -3.81 5.25
C ILE A 9 3.57 -2.94 4.41
N CYS A 10 3.24 -3.38 3.19
CA CYS A 10 2.32 -2.62 2.33
C CYS A 10 0.92 -2.56 2.96
N GLU A 11 0.37 -3.69 3.43
CA GLU A 11 -0.95 -3.67 4.08
C GLU A 11 -0.94 -2.82 5.35
N THR A 12 0.12 -2.85 6.16
CA THR A 12 0.26 -1.97 7.34
C THR A 12 0.25 -0.51 6.94
N ILE A 13 1.00 -0.13 5.90
CA ILE A 13 1.01 1.24 5.38
C ILE A 13 -0.40 1.65 4.95
N ILE A 14 -1.06 0.87 4.08
CA ILE A 14 -2.38 1.24 3.54
C ILE A 14 -3.45 1.27 4.64
N ARG A 15 -3.44 0.32 5.58
CA ARG A 15 -4.37 0.34 6.72
C ARG A 15 -4.15 1.55 7.63
N THR A 16 -2.90 1.99 7.78
CA THR A 16 -2.57 3.21 8.53
C THR A 16 -3.15 4.44 7.83
N VAL A 17 -3.03 4.49 6.50
CA VAL A 17 -3.63 5.57 5.69
C VAL A 17 -5.14 5.57 5.82
N GLU A 18 -5.80 4.42 5.64
CA GLU A 18 -7.26 4.33 5.76
C GLU A 18 -7.77 4.78 7.14
N GLY A 19 -7.05 4.46 8.21
CA GLY A 19 -7.40 4.94 9.56
C GLY A 19 -7.24 6.46 9.74
N LEU A 20 -6.47 7.13 8.88
CA LEU A 20 -6.29 8.58 8.87
C LEU A 20 -7.23 9.29 7.89
N LEU A 21 -7.91 8.56 7.01
CA LEU A 21 -8.82 9.13 6.03
C LEU A 21 -10.13 9.58 6.70
N PRO A 22 -10.60 10.81 6.40
CA PRO A 22 -11.95 11.23 6.79
C PRO A 22 -13.03 10.48 6.01
N LYS A 23 -14.30 10.64 6.41
CA LYS A 23 -15.46 10.09 5.68
C LYS A 23 -15.52 10.59 4.24
N ASP A 24 -15.27 11.89 4.05
CA ASP A 24 -15.19 12.53 2.74
C ASP A 24 -13.79 12.37 2.16
N ARG A 25 -13.60 11.31 1.39
CA ARG A 25 -12.34 11.01 0.71
C ARG A 25 -12.22 11.90 -0.53
N THR A 26 -11.19 12.74 -0.55
CA THR A 26 -10.81 13.60 -1.68
C THR A 26 -9.36 13.37 -2.02
N GLU A 27 -8.95 13.73 -3.24
CA GLU A 27 -7.56 13.56 -3.68
C GLU A 27 -6.57 14.23 -2.71
N GLU A 28 -6.93 15.42 -2.21
CA GLU A 28 -6.12 16.18 -1.26
C GLU A 28 -6.05 15.52 0.12
N THR A 29 -7.17 15.04 0.66
CA THR A 29 -7.19 14.37 1.97
C THR A 29 -6.45 13.04 1.94
N VAL A 30 -6.56 12.30 0.83
CA VAL A 30 -5.81 11.06 0.61
C VAL A 30 -4.32 11.35 0.49
N ALA A 31 -3.93 12.36 -0.28
CA ALA A 31 -2.53 12.80 -0.41
C ALA A 31 -1.90 13.16 0.95
N GLU A 32 -2.62 13.92 1.77
CA GLU A 32 -2.22 14.29 3.13
C GLU A 32 -2.08 13.07 4.04
N ALA A 33 -3.05 12.15 4.02
CA ALA A 33 -3.02 10.94 4.83
C ALA A 33 -1.85 10.01 4.47
N LEU A 34 -1.54 9.87 3.17
CA LEU A 34 -0.39 9.11 2.68
C LEU A 34 0.93 9.66 3.23
N LYS A 35 1.13 10.98 3.17
CA LYS A 35 2.33 11.64 3.72
C LYS A 35 2.41 11.47 5.23
N LYS A 36 1.29 11.61 5.94
CA LYS A 36 1.23 11.42 7.41
C LYS A 36 1.54 9.98 7.81
N ALA A 37 0.99 9.01 7.09
CA ALA A 37 1.25 7.60 7.35
C ALA A 37 2.75 7.25 7.27
N CYS A 38 3.46 7.71 6.24
CA CYS A 38 4.92 7.48 6.17
C CYS A 38 5.71 8.14 7.31
N ARG A 39 5.24 9.29 7.82
CA ARG A 39 5.91 9.99 8.93
C ARG A 39 5.71 9.30 10.27
N ILE A 40 4.55 8.68 10.48
CA ILE A 40 4.23 7.93 11.70
C ILE A 40 5.03 6.63 11.77
N LEU A 41 5.37 6.05 10.62
CA LEU A 41 6.11 4.80 10.54
C LEU A 41 7.59 4.96 10.95
N PRO A 42 8.18 3.93 11.58
CA PRO A 42 9.59 3.96 12.00
C PRO A 42 10.52 4.09 10.80
N SER A 43 11.73 4.63 11.02
CA SER A 43 12.67 5.02 9.95
C SER A 43 13.00 3.90 8.95
N GLY A 44 12.98 2.63 9.37
CA GLY A 44 13.18 1.48 8.47
C GLY A 44 12.06 1.29 7.46
N ILE A 45 10.80 1.56 7.86
CA ILE A 45 9.61 1.43 7.00
C ILE A 45 9.36 2.74 6.24
N ARG A 46 9.70 3.89 6.82
CA ARG A 46 9.49 5.21 6.20
C ARG A 46 10.09 5.29 4.80
N LYS A 47 11.32 4.81 4.59
CA LYS A 47 11.95 4.78 3.25
C LYS A 47 11.18 3.94 2.24
N VAL A 48 10.67 2.79 2.67
CA VAL A 48 9.87 1.88 1.83
C VAL A 48 8.54 2.54 1.48
N CYS A 49 7.88 3.15 2.47
CA CYS A 49 6.64 3.90 2.31
C CYS A 49 6.78 5.05 1.31
N ASP A 50 7.84 5.86 1.44
CA ASP A 50 8.13 6.97 0.52
C ASP A 50 8.41 6.46 -0.91
N THR A 51 9.10 5.33 -1.05
CA THR A 51 9.36 4.72 -2.36
C THR A 51 8.08 4.19 -3.01
N ILE A 52 7.21 3.54 -2.23
CA ILE A 52 5.92 3.02 -2.70
C ILE A 52 5.04 4.18 -3.16
N PHE A 53 4.86 5.19 -2.31
CA PHE A 53 4.04 6.34 -2.66
C PHE A 53 4.68 7.15 -3.76
N GLY A 54 5.99 7.44 -3.75
CA GLY A 54 6.63 8.20 -4.83
C GLY A 54 6.42 7.58 -6.22
N LYS A 55 6.36 6.24 -6.32
CA LYS A 55 6.19 5.55 -7.61
C LYS A 55 4.73 5.25 -7.97
N TYR A 56 3.91 4.94 -6.97
CA TYR A 56 2.53 4.48 -7.15
C TYR A 56 1.49 5.45 -6.59
N PHE A 57 1.89 6.69 -6.25
CA PHE A 57 1.05 7.70 -5.59
C PHE A 57 -0.33 7.80 -6.25
N LYS A 58 -0.33 8.09 -7.55
CA LYS A 58 -1.55 8.31 -8.33
C LYS A 58 -2.46 7.09 -8.33
N GLN A 59 -1.89 5.89 -8.50
CA GLN A 59 -2.66 4.64 -8.46
C GLN A 59 -3.24 4.37 -7.08
N ILE A 60 -2.46 4.60 -6.02
CA ILE A 60 -2.90 4.36 -4.63
C ILE A 60 -4.01 5.35 -4.25
N VAL A 61 -3.89 6.61 -4.67
CA VAL A 61 -4.92 7.63 -4.46
C VAL A 61 -6.23 7.22 -5.13
N ASP A 62 -6.17 6.86 -6.42
CA ASP A 62 -7.34 6.43 -7.20
C ASP A 62 -8.04 5.21 -6.56
N LEU A 63 -7.26 4.20 -6.16
CA LEU A 63 -7.77 3.01 -5.49
C LEU A 63 -8.35 3.32 -4.09
N LEU A 64 -7.78 4.24 -3.33
CA LEU A 64 -8.31 4.66 -2.02
C LEU A 64 -9.61 5.46 -2.15
N LEU A 65 -9.74 6.26 -3.22
CA LEU A 65 -10.98 6.95 -3.58
C LEU A 65 -12.07 5.93 -3.98
N ASP A 66 -11.68 4.86 -4.69
CA ASP A 66 -12.56 3.73 -5.04
C ASP A 66 -12.93 2.83 -3.83
N ASN A 67 -12.44 3.14 -2.62
CA ASN A 67 -12.61 2.30 -1.44
C ASN A 67 -12.04 0.88 -1.60
N ALA A 68 -10.99 0.73 -2.40
CA ALA A 68 -10.31 -0.54 -2.59
C ALA A 68 -9.66 -1.02 -1.29
N ALA A 69 -9.78 -2.32 -1.02
CA ALA A 69 -9.17 -2.95 0.15
C ALA A 69 -7.63 -2.89 0.08
N PRO A 70 -6.92 -2.82 1.23
CA PRO A 70 -5.46 -2.67 1.30
C PRO A 70 -4.72 -3.80 0.57
N ARG A 71 -5.28 -5.01 0.61
CA ARG A 71 -4.77 -6.18 -0.09
C ARG A 71 -4.80 -6.02 -1.61
N ILE A 72 -5.86 -5.41 -2.14
CA ILE A 72 -6.01 -5.14 -3.58
C ILE A 72 -5.03 -4.07 -4.00
N ILE A 73 -4.89 -2.99 -3.22
CA ILE A 73 -3.92 -1.93 -3.48
C ILE A 73 -2.49 -2.48 -3.53
N CYS A 74 -2.12 -3.30 -2.54
CA CYS A 74 -0.79 -3.91 -2.48
C CYS A 74 -0.51 -4.92 -3.60
N LYS A 75 -1.56 -5.59 -4.10
CA LYS A 75 -1.48 -6.47 -5.27
C LYS A 75 -1.36 -5.66 -6.57
N ALA A 76 -2.09 -4.55 -6.70
CA ALA A 76 -2.07 -3.67 -7.87
C ALA A 76 -0.67 -3.08 -8.11
N ILE A 77 0.01 -2.65 -7.05
CA ILE A 77 1.38 -2.13 -7.12
C ILE A 77 2.46 -3.21 -7.09
N ARG A 78 2.06 -4.50 -7.16
CA ARG A 78 2.91 -5.70 -7.11
C ARG A 78 3.89 -5.77 -5.94
N MET A 79 3.52 -5.20 -4.79
CA MET A 79 4.30 -5.24 -3.56
C MET A 79 4.10 -6.53 -2.76
N CYS A 80 2.97 -7.22 -2.96
CA CYS A 80 2.79 -8.57 -2.42
C CYS A 80 3.69 -9.55 -3.19
N LYS A 81 4.85 -9.90 -2.60
CA LYS A 81 5.49 -11.17 -2.91
C LYS A 81 4.54 -12.26 -2.43
N THR A 82 3.72 -12.78 -3.34
CA THR A 82 3.18 -14.14 -3.17
C THR A 82 4.38 -14.99 -2.85
N HIS A 83 4.41 -15.62 -1.67
CA HIS A 83 5.38 -16.64 -1.36
C HIS A 83 5.20 -17.74 -2.41
N ARG A 84 5.97 -17.63 -3.50
CA ARG A 84 6.04 -18.64 -4.55
C ARG A 84 6.74 -19.83 -3.89
N LYS A 85 5.97 -20.65 -3.15
CA LYS A 85 6.09 -22.08 -3.44
C LYS A 85 5.68 -22.19 -4.90
N ALA A 86 6.64 -22.53 -5.74
CA ALA A 86 6.45 -22.63 -7.18
C ALA A 86 5.24 -23.50 -7.49
N PHE A 87 4.16 -22.88 -7.98
CA PHE A 87 3.20 -23.52 -8.87
C PHE A 87 2.35 -22.46 -9.61
N GLY A 88 2.68 -22.27 -10.89
CA GLY A 88 1.78 -21.95 -12.02
C GLY A 88 1.05 -20.59 -12.11
N GLY A 89 1.45 -19.74 -13.08
CA GLY A 89 0.65 -18.65 -13.70
C GLY A 89 0.37 -17.44 -12.80
N GLU A 90 0.26 -16.19 -13.25
CA GLU A 90 0.00 -15.64 -14.57
C GLU A 90 0.75 -14.30 -14.76
N SER A 91 1.06 -14.11 -16.03
CA SER A 91 1.61 -12.96 -16.71
C SER A 91 0.80 -11.69 -16.47
N VAL A 92 1.46 -10.59 -16.12
CA VAL A 92 1.10 -9.33 -16.75
C VAL A 92 2.39 -8.57 -17.03
N GLN A 93 3.00 -8.97 -18.14
CA GLN A 93 3.96 -8.18 -18.88
C GLN A 93 3.27 -7.99 -20.24
N LEU A 94 2.90 -6.75 -20.56
CA LEU A 94 2.72 -6.36 -21.96
C LEU A 94 4.11 -6.28 -22.59
#